data_AF-A0A7X3DJB7-F1
#
_entry.id   AF-A0A7X3DJB7-F1
#
_cell.length_a   1.000
_cell.length_b   1.000
_cell.length_c   1.000
_cell.angle_alpha   90.00
_cell.angle_beta   90.00
_cell.angle_gamma   90.00
#
_symmetry.space_group_name_H-M   'P 1'
#
loop_
_entity.id
_entity.type
_entity.pdbx_description
1 polymer ?
#
loop_
_entity_poly.entity_id
_entity_poly.type
_entity_poly.pdbx_seq_one_letter_code
_entity_poly.pdbx_strand_id
1 'polypeptide(L)' 'MMTEAERLAAYDRMYADLLKERDKVLADMDKLRAAGRNRGTTYQQLLAQKLTVQNLIGRFEIYGIKEA' A
#
# COMPACT_ATOMS: atom_id res chain seq x y z
N MET A 1 -11.38 -25.17 10.99
CA MET A 1 -11.99 -24.29 9.97
C MET A 1 -12.00 -22.89 10.54
N MET A 2 -11.74 -21.87 9.72
CA MET A 2 -11.77 -20.47 10.15
C MET A 2 -13.22 -20.02 10.37
N THR A 3 -13.50 -19.36 11.49
CA THR A 3 -14.79 -18.75 11.78
C THR A 3 -15.01 -17.51 10.90
N GLU A 4 -16.25 -17.06 10.81
CA GLU A 4 -16.57 -15.83 10.07
C GLU A 4 -15.86 -14.60 10.66
N ALA A 5 -15.79 -14.52 11.99
CA ALA A 5 -15.09 -13.43 12.69
C ALA A 5 -13.58 -13.43 12.40
N GLU A 6 -12.94 -14.61 12.41
CA GLU A 6 -11.53 -14.73 12.06
C GLU A 6 -11.29 -14.33 10.60
N ARG A 7 -12.18 -14.74 9.68
CA ARG A 7 -12.11 -14.37 8.26
C ARG A 7 -12.21 -12.84 8.09
N LEU A 8 -13.14 -12.19 8.77
CA LEU A 8 -13.28 -10.73 8.73
C LEU A 8 -12.03 -10.02 9.28
N ALA A 9 -11.52 -10.46 10.44
CA ALA A 9 -10.29 -9.91 11.01
C ALA A 9 -9.07 -10.09 10.08
N ALA A 10 -9.04 -11.15 9.26
CA ALA A 10 -8.00 -11.33 8.25
C ALA A 10 -8.11 -10.30 7.11
N TYR A 11 -9.32 -9.96 6.67
CA TYR A 11 -9.54 -8.88 5.71
C TYR A 11 -9.13 -7.52 6.29
N ASP A 12 -9.48 -7.22 7.55
CA ASP A 12 -9.10 -5.96 8.20
C ASP A 12 -7.57 -5.82 8.30
N ARG A 13 -6.88 -6.87 8.72
CA ARG A 13 -5.41 -6.90 8.76
C ARG A 13 -4.79 -6.67 7.39
N MET A 14 -5.30 -7.33 6.36
CA MET A 14 -4.79 -7.20 5.00
C MET A 14 -4.98 -5.79 4.45
N TYR A 15 -6.12 -5.13 4.72
CA TYR A 15 -6.30 -3.73 4.35
C TYR A 15 -5.34 -2.81 5.12
N ALA A 16 -5.17 -3.02 6.42
CA ALA A 16 -4.20 -2.26 7.23
C ALA A 16 -2.75 -2.44 6.74
N ASP A 17 -2.38 -3.63 6.27
CA ASP A 17 -1.05 -3.90 5.74
C ASP A 17 -0.83 -3.23 4.38
N LEU A 18 -1.84 -3.15 3.51
CA LEU A 18 -1.78 -2.36 2.27
C LEU A 18 -1.54 -0.87 2.55
N LEU A 19 -2.21 -0.30 3.57
CA LEU A 19 -2.00 1.09 3.98
C LEU A 19 -0.56 1.32 4.47
N LYS A 20 -0.04 0.43 5.33
CA LYS A 20 1.37 0.50 5.77
C LYS A 20 2.35 0.37 4.62
N GLU A 21 2.06 -0.51 3.65
CA GLU A 21 2.90 -0.68 2.46
C GLU A 21 2.94 0.60 1.61
N ARG A 22 1.78 1.23 1.38
CA ARG A 22 1.67 2.52 0.69
C ARG A 22 2.57 3.57 1.37
N ASP A 23 2.42 3.71 2.68
CA ASP A 23 3.13 4.73 3.45
C ASP A 23 4.65 4.50 3.43
N LYS A 24 5.08 3.23 3.53
CA LYS A 24 6.49 2.84 3.41
C LYS A 24 7.05 3.17 2.03
N VAL A 25 6.35 2.81 0.95
CA VAL A 25 6.78 3.09 -0.43
C VAL A 25 6.93 4.59 -0.65
N LEU A 26 5.98 5.39 -0.17
CA LEU A 26 6.06 6.85 -0.25
C LEU A 26 7.27 7.40 0.50
N ALA A 27 7.50 6.94 1.74
CA ALA A 27 8.65 7.37 2.54
C ALA A 27 9.99 7.01 1.88
N ASP A 28 10.11 5.82 1.28
CA ASP A 28 11.35 5.40 0.61
C ASP A 28 11.57 6.16 -0.71
N MET A 29 10.50 6.47 -1.45
CA MET A 29 10.58 7.36 -2.61
C MET A 29 11.04 8.78 -2.23
N ASP A 30 10.54 9.32 -1.11
CA ASP A 30 10.91 10.65 -0.64
C ASP A 30 12.39 10.70 -0.20
N LYS A 31 12.90 9.66 0.47
CA LYS A 31 14.34 9.53 0.78
C LYS A 31 15.19 9.56 -0.49
N LEU A 32 14.80 8.80 -1.53
CA LEU A 32 15.52 8.81 -2.81
C LEU A 32 15.47 10.18 -3.50
N ARG A 33 14.31 10.87 -3.43
CA ARG A 33 14.16 12.22 -4.00
C ARG A 33 15.06 13.22 -3.28
N ALA A 34 15.09 13.19 -1.95
CA ALA A 34 15.96 14.04 -1.13
C ALA A 34 17.45 13.80 -1.42
N ALA A 35 17.82 12.57 -1.78
CA ALA A 35 19.18 12.21 -2.20
C ALA A 35 19.47 12.47 -3.70
N GLY A 36 18.53 13.06 -4.47
CA GLY A 36 18.71 13.32 -5.91
C GLY A 36 18.61 12.08 -6.81
N ARG A 37 18.12 10.94 -6.31
CA ARG A 37 18.10 9.64 -6.98
C ARG A 37 16.74 9.28 -7.60
N ASN A 38 16.01 10.25 -8.14
CA ASN A 38 14.65 10.07 -8.66
C ASN A 38 14.56 9.48 -10.09
N ARG A 39 15.69 9.21 -10.75
CA ARG A 39 15.74 8.63 -12.11
C ARG A 39 16.28 7.20 -12.16
N GLY A 40 16.70 6.64 -11.03
CA GLY A 40 17.29 5.29 -10.98
C GLY A 40 16.24 4.19 -11.03
N THR A 41 16.67 2.96 -11.38
CA THR A 41 15.83 1.76 -11.43
C THR A 41 15.05 1.54 -10.14
N THR A 42 15.69 1.74 -8.98
CA THR A 42 15.04 1.61 -7.66
C THR A 42 13.85 2.56 -7.51
N TYR A 43 13.97 3.80 -7.96
CA TYR A 43 12.87 4.76 -7.87
C TYR A 43 11.71 4.37 -8.80
N GLN A 44 12.02 3.87 -10.00
CA GLN A 44 11.01 3.39 -10.94
C GLN A 44 10.28 2.14 -10.42
N GLN A 45 11.00 1.22 -9.77
CA GLN A 45 10.40 0.06 -9.11
C GLN A 45 9.44 0.48 -7.98
N LEU A 46 9.86 1.42 -7.13
CA LEU A 46 9.00 1.97 -6.07
C LEU A 46 7.78 2.72 -6.65
N LEU A 47 7.94 3.43 -7.76
CA LEU A 47 6.82 4.08 -8.44
C LEU A 47 5.81 3.05 -8.96
N ALA A 48 6.26 1.95 -9.57
CA ALA A 48 5.39 0.87 -9.99
C ALA A 48 4.69 0.21 -8.80
N GLN A 49 5.40 -0.02 -7.69
CA GLN A 49 4.83 -0.57 -6.47
C GLN A 49 3.76 0.38 -5.89
N LYS A 50 4.03 1.68 -5.84
CA LYS A 50 3.06 2.71 -5.40
C LYS A 50 1.76 2.60 -6.18
N LEU A 51 1.83 2.53 -7.51
CA LEU A 51 0.65 2.44 -8.37
C LEU A 51 -0.15 1.15 -8.12
N THR A 52 0.54 0.02 -7.94
CA THR A 52 -0.10 -1.26 -7.61
C THR A 52 -0.83 -1.19 -6.27
N VAL A 53 -0.17 -0.72 -5.22
CA VAL A 53 -0.77 -0.63 -3.88
C VAL A 53 -1.94 0.36 -3.87
N GLN A 54 -1.79 1.52 -4.54
CA GLN A 54 -2.89 2.48 -4.70
C GLN A 54 -4.09 1.89 -5.45
N ASN A 55 -3.86 1.08 -6.50
CA ASN A 55 -4.94 0.39 -7.20
C ASN A 55 -5.67 -0.59 -6.27
N LEU A 56 -4.93 -1.35 -5.46
CA LEU A 56 -5.51 -2.30 -4.52
C LEU A 56 -6.35 -1.59 -3.45
N ILE A 57 -5.82 -0.53 -2.83
CA ILE A 57 -6.56 0.28 -1.85
C ILE A 57 -7.83 0.87 -2.49
N GLY A 58 -7.74 1.42 -3.70
CA GLY A 58 -8.89 1.97 -4.42
C GLY A 58 -10.00 0.94 -4.67
N ARG A 59 -9.68 -0.35 -4.78
CA ARG A 59 -10.70 -1.41 -4.89
C ARG A 59 -11.51 -1.57 -3.60
N PHE A 60 -10.93 -1.35 -2.42
CA PHE A 60 -11.65 -1.34 -1.14
C PHE A 60 -12.56 -0.12 -1.03
N GLU A 61 -12.07 1.04 -1.47
CA GLU A 61 -12.82 2.29 -1.41
C GLU A 61 -14.12 2.24 -2.24
N ILE A 62 -14.14 1.50 -3.36
CA ILE A 62 -15.35 1.26 -4.17
C ILE A 62 -16.47 0.61 -3.36
N TYR A 63 -16.14 -0.21 -2.35
CA TYR A 63 -17.10 -0.86 -1.46
C TYR A 63 -17.33 -0.09 -0.15
N GLY A 64 -16.83 1.15 -0.06
CA GLY A 64 -16.96 2.00 1.12
C GLY A 64 -16.00 1.68 2.27
N ILE A 65 -15.03 0.78 2.05
CA ILE A 65 -13.98 0.47 3.03
C ILE A 65 -12.88 1.52 2.86
N LYS A 66 -12.68 2.35 3.89
CA LYS A 66 -11.73 3.47 3.87
C LYS A 66 -10.79 3.38 5.07
N GLU A 67 -9.65 4.07 4.96
CA GLU A 67 -8.81 4.33 6.12
C GLU A 67 -9.62 5.08 7.20
N ALA A 68 -9.39 4.70 8.46
CA ALA A 68 -10.06 5.29 9.61
C ALA A 68 -9.52 6.69 9.95
#